data_AF-A0A662IPI2-F1
#
_entry.id   AF-A0A662IPI2-F1
#
_cell.length_a   1.000
_cell.length_b   1.000
_cell.length_c   1.000
_cell.angle_alpha   90.00
_cell.angle_beta   90.00
_cell.angle_gamma   90.00
#
_symmetry.space_group_name_H-M   'P 1'
#
loop_
_entity.id
_entity.type
_entity.pdbx_description
1 polymer ?
#
loop_
_entity_poly.entity_id
_entity_poly.type
_entity_poly.pdbx_seq_one_letter_code
_entity_poly.pdbx_strand_id
1 'polypeptide(L)'
;YGVDVKIWGTEVLPAPTHLSLEKQAELWVKGSVKAFAEGAAAIKYPYVFEEDGELLQAFKVMASLLRGFKDVEKLSEGCYRFEVGGSSVYVAWGSGGLPSEASGEVYVVDMYGNVERRDSSTIQLSDRPIYVFKGEEIRARLPP
;
A
#
# COMPACT_ATOMS: atom_id res chain seq x y z
N TYR A 1 -25.39 -19.12 12.13
CA TYR A 1 -24.16 -19.82 11.71
C TYR A 1 -23.44 -18.91 10.73
N GLY A 2 -22.25 -18.46 11.09
CA GLY A 2 -21.52 -17.41 10.37
C GLY A 2 -20.64 -16.69 11.37
N VAL A 3 -19.53 -17.32 11.75
CA VAL A 3 -18.57 -16.66 12.63
C VAL A 3 -17.75 -15.73 11.73
N ASP A 4 -17.90 -14.43 11.93
CA ASP A 4 -16.99 -13.42 11.38
C ASP A 4 -15.65 -13.53 12.11
N VAL A 5 -14.79 -14.45 11.65
CA VAL A 5 -13.46 -14.64 12.22
C VAL A 5 -12.49 -13.72 11.51
N LYS A 6 -12.04 -12.69 12.20
CA LYS A 6 -10.94 -11.83 11.72
C LYS A 6 -9.64 -12.64 11.73
N ILE A 7 -8.98 -12.80 10.58
CA ILE A 7 -7.67 -13.44 10.45
C ILE A 7 -6.59 -12.40 10.74
N TRP A 8 -5.63 -12.73 11.60
CA TRP A 8 -4.51 -11.85 11.94
C TRP A 8 -3.19 -12.51 11.51
N GLY A 9 -2.40 -11.82 10.70
CA GLY A 9 -1.00 -12.17 10.50
C GLY A 9 -0.21 -11.74 11.73
N THR A 10 0.00 -12.64 12.69
CA THR A 10 0.62 -12.30 13.98
C THR A 10 2.12 -12.08 13.88
N GLU A 11 2.76 -12.71 12.89
CA GLU A 11 4.19 -12.56 12.58
C GLU A 11 4.39 -12.67 11.06
N VAL A 12 4.98 -11.65 10.45
CA VAL A 12 5.49 -11.71 9.09
C VAL A 12 7.00 -11.54 9.16
N LEU A 13 7.71 -12.56 8.67
CA LEU A 13 9.17 -12.52 8.58
C LEU A 13 9.61 -11.40 7.62
N PRO A 14 10.76 -10.75 7.88
CA PRO A 14 11.31 -9.80 6.94
C PRO A 14 11.57 -10.48 5.59
N ALA A 15 11.55 -9.68 4.53
CA ALA A 15 12.02 -10.15 3.23
C ALA A 15 13.46 -10.69 3.35
N PRO A 16 13.88 -11.65 2.50
CA PRO A 16 15.20 -12.26 2.61
C PRO A 16 16.32 -11.21 2.71
N THR A 17 17.14 -11.30 3.75
CA THR A 17 18.14 -10.27 4.12
C THR A 17 19.28 -10.11 3.11
N HIS A 18 19.44 -11.05 2.17
CA HIS A 18 20.39 -10.95 1.07
C HIS A 18 19.93 -10.02 -0.06
N LEU A 19 18.68 -9.55 -0.03
CA LEU A 19 18.13 -8.61 -1.00
C LEU A 19 18.47 -7.17 -0.62
N SER A 20 18.48 -6.26 -1.60
CA SER A 20 18.60 -4.82 -1.32
C SER A 20 17.44 -4.33 -0.44
N LEU A 21 17.67 -3.27 0.33
CA LEU A 21 16.63 -2.64 1.16
C LEU A 21 15.41 -2.24 0.33
N GLU A 22 15.63 -1.68 -0.88
CA GLU A 22 14.53 -1.36 -1.81
C GLU A 22 13.71 -2.61 -2.15
N LYS A 23 14.36 -3.74 -2.45
CA LYS A 23 13.63 -4.96 -2.80
C LYS A 23 12.90 -5.56 -1.61
N GLN A 24 13.49 -5.44 -0.42
CA GLN A 24 12.82 -5.83 0.81
C GLN A 24 11.56 -4.98 1.05
N ALA A 25 11.64 -3.65 0.87
CA ALA A 25 10.52 -2.73 0.97
C ALA A 25 9.39 -3.08 -0.01
N GLU A 26 9.74 -3.33 -1.28
CA GLU A 26 8.77 -3.74 -2.30
C GLU A 26 8.01 -5.01 -1.91
N LEU A 27 8.74 -6.06 -1.52
CA LEU A 27 8.14 -7.33 -1.14
C LEU A 27 7.24 -7.16 0.08
N TRP A 28 7.61 -6.26 0.98
CA TRP A 28 6.84 -5.98 2.15
C TRP A 28 5.50 -5.32 1.82
N VAL A 29 5.52 -4.23 1.05
CA VAL A 29 4.30 -3.54 0.62
C VAL A 29 3.40 -4.49 -0.16
N LYS A 30 3.94 -5.19 -1.16
CA LYS A 30 3.19 -6.13 -2.00
C LYS A 30 2.60 -7.28 -1.19
N GLY A 31 3.39 -7.90 -0.31
CA GLY A 31 2.95 -9.00 0.53
C GLY A 31 1.83 -8.60 1.48
N SER A 32 1.93 -7.40 2.05
CA SER A 32 0.93 -6.85 2.97
C SER A 32 -0.38 -6.55 2.26
N VAL A 33 -0.32 -5.87 1.10
CA VAL A 33 -1.49 -5.58 0.28
C VAL A 33 -2.19 -6.86 -0.18
N LYS A 34 -1.42 -7.86 -0.64
CA LYS A 34 -1.96 -9.17 -1.00
C LYS A 34 -2.61 -9.86 0.19
N ALA A 35 -1.97 -9.89 1.35
CA ALA A 35 -2.53 -10.50 2.54
C ALA A 35 -3.85 -9.82 2.98
N PHE A 36 -3.95 -8.49 2.91
CA PHE A 36 -5.21 -7.79 3.18
C PHE A 36 -6.29 -8.16 2.16
N ALA A 37 -5.97 -8.19 0.87
CA ALA A 37 -6.90 -8.59 -0.19
C ALA A 37 -7.39 -10.05 -0.06
N GLU A 38 -6.60 -10.92 0.56
CA GLU A 38 -6.96 -12.32 0.86
C GLU A 38 -7.67 -12.47 2.23
N GLY A 39 -8.06 -11.37 2.87
CA GLY A 39 -8.91 -11.38 4.07
C GLY A 39 -8.17 -11.23 5.41
N ALA A 40 -6.88 -10.90 5.42
CA ALA A 40 -6.22 -10.51 6.66
C ALA A 40 -6.84 -9.20 7.20
N ALA A 41 -7.23 -9.18 8.47
CA ALA A 41 -7.76 -7.98 9.13
C ALA A 41 -6.65 -7.10 9.71
N ALA A 42 -5.50 -7.69 10.04
CA ALA A 42 -4.36 -7.01 10.59
C ALA A 42 -3.08 -7.82 10.35
N ILE A 43 -1.96 -7.11 10.24
CA ILE A 43 -0.63 -7.70 10.18
C ILE A 43 0.23 -7.01 11.23
N LYS A 44 0.88 -7.81 12.08
CA LYS A 44 1.84 -7.33 13.07
C LYS A 44 3.24 -7.57 12.53
N TYR A 45 4.08 -6.54 12.59
CA TYR A 45 5.49 -6.62 12.21
C TYR A 45 6.36 -6.44 13.46
N PRO A 46 6.77 -7.54 14.11
CA PRO A 46 7.55 -7.47 15.34
C PRO A 46 9.01 -7.03 15.14
N TYR A 47 9.50 -6.89 13.90
CA TYR A 47 10.93 -6.68 13.58
C TYR A 47 11.24 -5.39 12.80
N VAL A 48 10.36 -4.37 12.79
CA VAL A 48 10.57 -3.10 12.05
C VAL A 48 11.31 -2.06 12.89
N PHE A 49 12.37 -2.40 13.61
CA PHE A 49 12.92 -1.44 14.60
C PHE A 49 14.45 -1.58 14.73
N GLU A 50 15.20 -0.69 14.07
CA GLU A 50 15.73 0.57 14.66
C GLU A 50 16.80 1.22 13.77
N GLU A 51 17.45 0.49 12.86
CA GLU A 51 18.61 1.00 12.10
C GLU A 51 18.36 1.33 10.62
N ASP A 52 17.27 0.85 10.00
CA ASP A 52 17.01 1.04 8.55
C ASP A 52 15.92 2.07 8.26
N GLY A 53 16.35 3.32 8.05
CA GLY A 53 15.46 4.46 7.79
C GLY A 53 14.50 4.27 6.61
N GLU A 54 14.95 3.66 5.52
CA GLU A 54 14.12 3.47 4.31
C GLU A 54 13.01 2.42 4.49
N LEU A 55 13.32 1.29 5.14
CA LEU A 55 12.33 0.24 5.42
C LEU A 55 11.29 0.72 6.43
N LEU A 56 11.73 1.42 7.47
CA LEU A 56 10.82 2.05 8.43
C LEU A 56 9.94 3.11 7.75
N GLN A 57 10.50 3.90 6.84
CA GLN A 57 9.74 4.90 6.10
C GLN A 57 8.70 4.25 5.20
N ALA A 58 9.06 3.19 4.47
CA ALA A 58 8.11 2.44 3.64
C ALA A 58 6.95 1.86 4.45
N PHE A 59 7.26 1.31 5.63
CA PHE A 59 6.25 0.86 6.58
C PHE A 59 5.34 2.00 7.05
N LYS A 60 5.91 3.15 7.45
CA LYS A 60 5.14 4.32 7.91
C LYS A 60 4.19 4.81 6.84
N VAL A 61 4.64 4.93 5.59
CA VAL A 61 3.80 5.39 4.46
C VAL A 61 2.65 4.42 4.21
N MET A 62 2.93 3.12 4.11
CA MET A 62 1.90 2.09 3.93
C MET A 62 0.87 2.12 5.08
N ALA A 63 1.35 2.13 6.32
CA ALA A 63 0.48 2.17 7.49
C ALA A 63 -0.34 3.47 7.53
N SER A 64 0.26 4.62 7.22
CA SER A 64 -0.42 5.91 7.18
C SER A 64 -1.56 5.95 6.17
N LEU A 65 -1.34 5.41 4.97
CA LEU A 65 -2.32 5.46 3.89
C LEU A 65 -3.41 4.39 4.05
N LEU A 66 -3.06 3.19 4.51
CA LEU A 66 -3.96 2.03 4.49
C LEU A 66 -4.56 1.67 5.86
N ARG A 67 -3.98 2.12 6.98
CA ARG A 67 -4.52 1.78 8.31
C ARG A 67 -6.00 2.18 8.41
N GLY A 68 -6.79 1.29 9.00
CA GLY A 68 -8.21 1.55 9.24
C GLY A 68 -9.04 1.52 7.95
N PHE A 69 -8.54 0.88 6.89
CA PHE A 69 -9.35 0.57 5.73
C PHE A 69 -10.60 -0.21 6.16
N LYS A 70 -11.73 0.10 5.52
CA LYS A 70 -13.00 -0.60 5.74
C LYS A 70 -13.12 -1.83 4.85
N ASP A 71 -12.61 -1.71 3.63
CA ASP A 71 -12.67 -2.75 2.62
C ASP A 71 -11.45 -2.69 1.70
N VAL A 72 -11.13 -3.83 1.08
CA VAL A 72 -10.06 -3.98 0.10
C VAL A 72 -10.50 -4.91 -1.03
N GLU A 73 -10.36 -4.46 -2.26
CA GLU A 73 -10.71 -5.22 -3.46
C GLU A 73 -9.48 -5.37 -4.38
N LYS A 74 -9.21 -6.59 -4.85
CA LYS A 74 -8.26 -6.82 -5.94
C LYS A 74 -8.94 -6.56 -7.28
N LEU A 75 -8.56 -5.48 -7.95
CA LEU A 75 -9.13 -5.09 -9.25
C LEU A 75 -8.48 -5.85 -10.42
N SER A 76 -7.16 -6.06 -10.33
CA SER A 76 -6.38 -6.85 -11.28
C SER A 76 -5.13 -7.41 -10.61
N GLU A 77 -4.35 -8.24 -11.32
CA GLU A 77 -2.99 -8.52 -10.85
C GLU A 77 -2.21 -7.19 -10.82
N GLY A 78 -1.63 -6.88 -9.65
CA GLY A 78 -0.90 -5.63 -9.44
C GLY A 78 -1.74 -4.38 -9.23
N CYS A 79 -3.07 -4.45 -9.05
CA CYS A 79 -3.89 -3.29 -8.68
C CYS A 79 -4.95 -3.63 -7.63
N TYR A 80 -4.95 -2.88 -6.53
CA TYR A 80 -5.82 -3.09 -5.37
C TYR A 80 -6.44 -1.76 -4.95
N ARG A 81 -7.73 -1.76 -4.58
CA ARG A 81 -8.44 -0.59 -4.06
C ARG A 81 -8.75 -0.80 -2.59
N PHE A 82 -8.31 0.14 -1.76
CA PHE A 82 -8.69 0.24 -0.35
C PHE A 82 -9.70 1.36 -0.16
N GLU A 83 -10.76 1.12 0.60
CA GLU A 83 -11.62 2.19 1.10
C GLU A 83 -11.09 2.66 2.45
N VAL A 84 -10.57 3.89 2.53
CA VAL A 84 -9.99 4.43 3.76
C VAL A 84 -10.58 5.82 4.03
N GLY A 85 -11.19 5.99 5.20
CA GLY A 85 -11.82 7.27 5.57
C GLY A 85 -12.94 7.74 4.63
N GLY A 86 -13.55 6.83 3.84
CA GLY A 86 -14.56 7.17 2.82
C GLY A 86 -13.97 7.55 1.45
N SER A 87 -12.64 7.54 1.31
CA SER A 87 -11.95 7.79 0.04
C SER A 87 -11.30 6.51 -0.49
N SER A 88 -11.13 6.42 -1.80
CA SER A 88 -10.44 5.29 -2.44
C SER A 88 -8.93 5.55 -2.50
N VAL A 89 -8.15 4.59 -2.01
CA VAL A 89 -6.68 4.54 -2.15
C VAL A 89 -6.32 3.32 -2.97
N TYR A 90 -5.71 3.55 -4.13
CA TYR A 90 -5.24 2.48 -5.02
C TYR A 90 -3.78 2.17 -4.71
N VAL A 91 -3.43 0.88 -4.64
CA VAL A 91 -2.04 0.44 -4.64
C VAL A 91 -1.78 -0.32 -5.92
N ALA A 92 -0.84 0.16 -6.74
CA ALA A 92 -0.62 -0.33 -8.08
C ALA A 92 0.87 -0.59 -8.38
N TRP A 93 1.16 -1.66 -9.12
CA TRP A 93 2.49 -2.02 -9.61
C TRP A 93 2.41 -2.97 -10.83
N GLY A 94 3.56 -3.18 -11.46
CA GLY A 94 3.76 -4.10 -12.57
C GLY A 94 2.86 -3.74 -13.74
N SER A 95 2.17 -4.76 -14.27
CA SER A 95 1.22 -4.61 -15.39
C SER A 95 -0.21 -4.31 -14.95
N GLY A 96 -0.43 -3.93 -13.68
CA GLY A 96 -1.76 -3.48 -13.23
C GLY A 96 -2.23 -2.27 -14.04
N GLY A 97 -3.54 -2.01 -14.08
CA GLY A 97 -4.10 -0.80 -14.67
C GLY A 97 -4.83 0.02 -13.60
N LEU A 98 -4.71 1.34 -13.65
CA LEU A 98 -5.55 2.19 -12.80
C LEU A 98 -6.98 2.18 -13.32
N PRO A 99 -7.99 2.03 -12.44
CA PRO A 99 -9.38 2.00 -12.87
C PRO A 99 -9.87 3.40 -13.24
N SER A 100 -11.00 3.47 -13.96
CA SER A 100 -11.57 4.73 -14.45
C SER A 100 -11.91 5.74 -13.34
N GLU A 101 -12.15 5.26 -12.13
CA GLU A 101 -12.45 6.02 -10.92
C GLU A 101 -11.23 6.85 -10.46
N ALA A 102 -10.02 6.39 -10.79
CA ALA A 102 -8.78 7.11 -10.59
C ALA A 102 -8.47 8.12 -11.71
N SER A 103 -9.37 8.33 -12.69
CA SER A 103 -9.12 9.22 -13.83
C SER A 103 -8.95 10.69 -13.44
N GLY A 104 -8.15 11.42 -14.21
CA GLY A 104 -7.89 12.86 -14.04
C GLY A 104 -6.73 13.12 -13.07
N GLU A 105 -6.75 14.28 -12.42
CA GLU A 105 -5.66 14.67 -11.51
C GLU A 105 -5.71 13.88 -10.19
N VAL A 106 -4.57 13.28 -9.84
CA VAL A 106 -4.42 12.43 -8.66
C VAL A 106 -3.12 12.72 -7.93
N TYR A 107 -3.08 12.35 -6.66
CA TYR A 107 -1.84 12.19 -5.91
C TYR A 107 -1.22 10.84 -6.24
N VAL A 108 0.07 10.86 -6.54
CA VAL A 108 0.91 9.68 -6.68
C VAL A 108 1.96 9.73 -5.60
N VAL A 109 2.04 8.68 -4.79
CA VAL A 109 2.99 8.56 -3.69
C VAL A 109 3.79 7.29 -3.88
N ASP A 110 5.11 7.39 -3.85
CA ASP A 110 5.96 6.19 -3.86
C ASP A 110 5.96 5.49 -2.49
N MET A 111 6.71 4.39 -2.37
CA MET A 111 6.81 3.67 -1.09
C MET A 111 7.39 4.53 0.03
N TYR A 112 8.20 5.54 -0.27
CA TYR A 112 8.95 6.32 0.72
C TYR A 112 8.25 7.63 1.09
N GLY A 113 7.13 7.95 0.45
CA GLY A 113 6.30 9.10 0.78
C GLY A 113 6.55 10.31 -0.11
N ASN A 114 7.34 10.17 -1.18
CA ASN A 114 7.51 11.25 -2.15
C ASN A 114 6.20 11.45 -2.91
N VAL A 115 5.67 12.67 -2.87
CA VAL A 115 4.35 13.01 -3.40
C VAL A 115 4.48 13.80 -4.70
N GLU A 116 3.72 13.39 -5.71
CA GLU A 116 3.54 14.12 -6.95
C GLU A 116 2.04 14.27 -7.27
N ARG A 117 1.66 15.39 -7.91
CA ARG A 117 0.35 15.53 -8.55
C ARG A 117 0.51 15.37 -10.05
N ARG A 118 -0.22 14.43 -10.65
CA ARG A 118 -0.18 14.17 -12.08
C ARG A 118 -1.54 13.72 -12.58
N ASP A 119 -1.79 13.90 -13.87
CA ASP A 119 -2.92 13.27 -14.53
C ASP A 119 -2.70 11.76 -14.63
N SER A 120 -3.71 10.98 -14.26
CA SER A 120 -3.66 9.52 -14.21
C SER A 120 -3.27 8.88 -15.54
N SER A 121 -3.58 9.51 -16.68
CA SER A 121 -3.24 9.00 -18.02
C SER A 121 -1.75 9.02 -18.32
N THR A 122 -0.97 9.78 -17.55
CA THR A 122 0.49 9.88 -17.70
C THR A 122 1.26 8.93 -16.78
N ILE A 123 0.55 8.22 -15.90
CA ILE A 123 1.16 7.29 -14.94
C ILE A 123 1.61 6.02 -15.67
N GLN A 124 2.92 5.78 -15.64
CA GLN A 124 3.51 4.53 -16.09
C GLN A 124 3.85 3.68 -14.86
N LEU A 125 3.23 2.52 -14.76
CA LEU A 125 3.50 1.60 -13.66
C LEU A 125 4.82 0.86 -13.90
N SER A 126 5.53 0.67 -12.80
CA SER A 126 6.75 -0.15 -12.74
C SER A 126 6.53 -1.27 -11.73
N ASP A 127 7.49 -2.17 -11.57
CA ASP A 127 7.42 -3.18 -10.51
C ASP A 127 7.39 -2.56 -9.10
N ARG A 128 7.77 -1.29 -8.93
CA ARG A 128 7.68 -0.62 -7.63
C ARG A 128 6.24 -0.19 -7.35
N PRO A 129 5.68 -0.53 -6.18
CA PRO A 129 4.33 -0.13 -5.82
C PRO A 129 4.26 1.37 -5.56
N ILE A 130 3.18 1.95 -6.08
CA ILE A 130 2.77 3.33 -5.82
C ILE A 130 1.39 3.34 -5.18
N TYR A 131 1.12 4.40 -4.43
CA TYR A 131 -0.20 4.73 -3.93
C TYR A 131 -0.80 5.84 -4.79
N VAL A 132 -2.03 5.65 -5.23
CA VAL A 132 -2.76 6.62 -6.05
C VAL A 132 -4.08 6.94 -5.37
N PHE A 133 -4.37 8.22 -5.15
CA PHE A 133 -5.62 8.64 -4.51
C PHE A 133 -5.98 10.07 -4.88
N LYS A 134 -7.20 10.46 -4.54
CA LYS A 134 -7.69 11.84 -4.60
C LYS A 134 -7.94 12.35 -3.19
N GLY A 135 -7.98 13.68 -3.04
CA GLY A 135 -8.33 14.33 -1.79
C GLY A 135 -7.14 14.66 -0.89
N GLU A 136 -7.18 15.86 -0.30
CA GLU A 136 -6.18 16.32 0.66
C GLU A 136 -6.25 15.55 1.98
N GLU A 137 -7.41 14.98 2.31
CA GLU A 137 -7.63 14.24 3.55
C GLU A 137 -6.78 12.98 3.62
N ILE A 138 -6.58 12.29 2.49
CA ILE A 138 -5.67 11.13 2.43
C ILE A 138 -4.21 11.60 2.41
N ARG A 139 -3.91 12.67 1.65
CA ARG A 139 -2.56 13.24 1.61
C ARG A 139 -2.06 13.64 2.99
N ALA A 140 -2.93 14.26 3.81
CA ALA A 140 -2.61 14.73 5.16
C ALA A 140 -2.25 13.60 6.15
N ARG A 141 -2.46 12.33 5.78
CA ARG A 141 -2.10 11.17 6.61
C ARG A 141 -0.65 10.75 6.45
N LEU A 142 0.03 11.22 5.39
CA LEU A 142 1.41 10.86 5.13
C LEU A 142 2.31 11.30 6.29
N PRO A 143 3.31 10.47 6.65
CA PRO A 143 4.31 10.87 7.62
C PRO A 143 5.10 12.10 7.12
N PRO A 144 5.65 12.91 8.04
CA PRO A 144 6.53 14.02 7.69
C PRO A 144 7.81 13.57 6.98
#